data_AF-A0A355TWS0-F1
#
_entry.id   AF-A0A355TWS0-F1
#
_cell.length_a   1.000
_cell.length_b   1.000
_cell.length_c   1.000
_cell.angle_alpha   90.00
_cell.angle_beta   90.00
_cell.angle_gamma   90.00
#
_symmetry.space_group_name_H-M   'P 1'
#
loop_
_entity.id
_entity.type
_entity.pdbx_description
1 polymer ?
#
loop_
_entity_poly.entity_id
_entity_poly.type
_entity_poly.pdbx_seq_one_letter_code
_entity_poly.pdbx_strand_id
1 'polypeptide(L)'
;MMKFDIEKVKKFIVFALPLMMFYWIGNKICFAYRVAVGNNIATKFEPFINNLSSAVTNPLPSFNIIDILIGILVAVVAKLVIEYKKKHAKKFRNDEEYGSARWGNEKDIKPYMDNNNFENNVILTQSERITLGRPSSPKYARNKNVLVVGGSGSGKTRFYVKPNLMQMHSSYVNTDPKGTTIIECGKMLQRGQPQKDSSGKIIGYKPYRIIIFNTIDFSKSMHYNPFVYIRPETREQDILKTVEVLISNTTGEQKGGDEFWVKAEKLLYTSYIALIITMCPEDEWIFETLIEFINASECREDDESFKNAIDWAFYYLERWIENDWDDDEEFEEENENYSELKGLKIEPWRAELGRFAVRQYKAYKLAAGKTAKSILISCSTRLAPFSIDKVLEITSYDEMQLDTIGDELTALFIIVSDTDDTFNFLVAMMYSQLFNLLCTKADNNPDGSGRLKYPVRCLIDEFANI
;
A
#
# COMPACT_ATOMS: atom_id res chain seq x y z
N MET A 1 -26.85 36.58 -14.33
CA MET A 1 -25.77 37.53 -14.67
C MET A 1 -24.55 36.72 -15.07
N MET A 2 -24.16 36.75 -16.35
CA MET A 2 -23.08 35.92 -16.91
C MET A 2 -21.77 36.32 -16.22
N LYS A 3 -21.17 35.43 -15.41
CA LYS A 3 -19.85 35.68 -14.80
C LYS A 3 -18.84 35.85 -15.93
N PHE A 4 -18.43 37.09 -16.20
CA PHE A 4 -17.30 37.39 -17.07
C PHE A 4 -16.06 36.75 -16.46
N ASP A 5 -15.60 35.66 -17.07
CA ASP A 5 -14.43 34.91 -16.63
C ASP A 5 -13.17 35.68 -17.07
N ILE A 6 -12.71 36.59 -16.21
CA ILE A 6 -11.59 37.51 -16.45
C ILE A 6 -10.33 36.73 -16.88
N GLU A 7 -10.14 35.50 -16.39
CA GLU A 7 -9.03 34.65 -16.80
C GLU A 7 -9.13 34.17 -18.25
N LYS A 8 -10.34 33.85 -18.74
CA LYS A 8 -10.57 33.47 -20.14
C LYS A 8 -10.32 34.64 -21.08
N VAL A 9 -10.79 35.84 -20.71
CA VAL A 9 -10.55 37.07 -21.48
C VAL A 9 -9.06 37.39 -21.53
N LYS A 10 -8.35 37.30 -20.39
CA LYS A 10 -6.90 37.51 -20.32
C LYS A 10 -6.14 36.50 -21.20
N LYS A 11 -6.50 35.20 -21.16
CA LYS A 11 -5.90 34.17 -22.03
C LYS A 11 -6.16 34.44 -23.51
N PHE A 12 -7.36 34.87 -23.86
CA PHE A 12 -7.71 35.21 -25.24
C PHE A 12 -6.89 36.41 -25.76
N ILE A 13 -6.78 37.49 -24.98
CA ILE A 13 -6.01 38.67 -25.35
C ILE A 13 -4.52 38.33 -25.53
N VAL A 14 -3.93 37.59 -24.60
CA VAL A 14 -2.52 37.17 -24.68
C VAL A 14 -2.24 36.32 -25.93
N PHE A 15 -3.23 35.54 -26.39
CA PHE A 15 -3.11 34.72 -27.59
C PHE A 15 -3.36 35.51 -28.89
N ALA A 16 -4.38 36.37 -28.92
CA ALA A 16 -4.81 37.08 -30.13
C ALA A 16 -3.93 38.28 -30.48
N LEU A 17 -3.41 38.99 -29.47
CA LEU A 17 -2.68 40.25 -29.66
C LEU A 17 -1.39 40.10 -30.49
N PRO A 18 -0.53 39.09 -30.27
CA PRO A 18 0.64 38.87 -31.12
C PRO A 18 0.26 38.57 -32.58
N LEU A 19 -0.79 37.77 -32.80
CA LEU A 19 -1.25 37.41 -34.13
C LEU A 19 -1.83 38.61 -34.89
N MET A 20 -2.59 39.47 -34.19
CA MET A 20 -3.06 40.75 -34.74
C MET A 20 -1.91 41.69 -35.09
N MET A 21 -0.82 41.66 -34.31
CA MET A 21 0.38 42.44 -34.61
C MET A 21 1.10 41.93 -35.86
N PHE A 22 1.28 40.61 -36.02
CA PHE A 22 1.86 40.03 -37.24
C PHE A 22 0.98 40.28 -38.47
N TYR A 23 -0.34 40.21 -38.31
CA TYR A 23 -1.30 40.61 -39.34
C TYR A 23 -1.08 42.06 -39.78
N TRP A 24 -1.02 42.98 -38.81
CA TRP A 24 -0.83 44.40 -39.06
C TRP A 24 0.51 44.69 -39.75
N ILE A 25 1.60 44.06 -39.30
CA ILE A 25 2.93 44.19 -39.92
C ILE A 25 2.90 43.71 -41.37
N GLY A 26 2.37 42.51 -41.63
CA GLY A 26 2.28 41.95 -42.99
C GLY A 26 1.45 42.84 -43.91
N ASN A 27 0.33 43.35 -43.41
CA ASN A 27 -0.54 44.27 -44.14
C ASN A 27 0.17 45.61 -44.48
N LYS A 28 0.92 46.18 -43.53
CA LYS A 28 1.66 47.45 -43.73
C LYS A 28 2.84 47.33 -44.67
N ILE A 29 3.60 46.23 -44.57
CA ILE A 29 4.71 45.94 -45.49
C ILE A 29 4.17 45.78 -46.92
N CYS A 30 3.07 45.05 -47.08
CA CYS A 30 2.43 44.89 -48.39
C CYS A 30 1.93 46.23 -48.94
N PHE A 31 1.27 47.04 -48.12
CA PHE A 31 0.80 48.37 -48.50
C PHE A 31 1.94 49.28 -48.96
N ALA A 32 3.03 49.37 -48.19
CA ALA A 32 4.22 50.17 -48.54
C ALA A 32 4.83 49.74 -49.86
N TYR A 33 4.88 48.43 -50.14
CA TYR A 33 5.42 47.87 -51.39
C TYR A 33 4.48 48.09 -52.59
N ARG A 34 3.17 48.00 -52.36
CA ARG A 34 2.15 48.22 -53.39
C ARG A 34 2.15 49.67 -53.90
N VAL A 35 2.33 50.64 -53.00
CA VAL A 35 2.34 52.08 -53.31
C VAL A 35 3.72 52.58 -53.78
N ALA A 36 4.77 51.75 -53.69
CA ALA A 36 6.09 52.06 -54.22
C ALA A 36 6.10 52.16 -55.75
N VAL A 37 6.65 53.27 -56.27
CA VAL A 37 6.75 53.58 -57.70
C VAL A 37 7.92 52.80 -58.33
N GLY A 38 7.71 52.17 -59.50
CA GLY A 38 8.74 51.40 -60.21
C GLY A 38 8.14 50.18 -60.92
N ASN A 39 8.79 49.70 -61.98
CA ASN A 39 8.27 48.60 -62.80
C ASN A 39 8.83 47.23 -62.40
N ASN A 40 9.99 47.20 -61.75
CA ASN A 40 10.68 45.98 -61.29
C ASN A 40 11.10 46.09 -59.82
N ILE A 41 11.41 44.95 -59.19
CA ILE A 41 11.77 44.85 -57.76
C ILE A 41 12.92 45.79 -57.39
N ALA A 42 13.97 45.85 -58.22
CA ALA A 42 15.13 46.71 -57.97
C ALA A 42 14.76 48.21 -57.98
N THR A 43 13.89 48.62 -58.91
CA THR A 43 13.44 50.03 -59.02
C THR A 43 12.44 50.42 -57.93
N LYS A 44 11.76 49.44 -57.30
CA LYS A 44 10.80 49.69 -56.21
C LYS A 44 11.44 49.70 -54.83
N PHE A 45 12.69 49.26 -54.69
CA PHE A 45 13.31 49.04 -53.39
C PHE A 45 13.46 50.34 -52.57
N GLU A 46 14.07 51.37 -53.15
CA GLU A 46 14.27 52.66 -52.47
C GLU A 46 12.92 53.37 -52.16
N PRO A 47 11.94 53.45 -53.10
CA PRO A 47 10.61 53.99 -52.80
C PRO A 47 9.84 53.19 -51.74
N PHE A 48 10.00 51.86 -51.69
CA PHE A 48 9.39 51.01 -50.67
C PHE A 48 9.92 51.35 -49.27
N ILE A 49 11.23 51.50 -49.10
CA ILE A 49 11.83 51.85 -47.79
C ILE A 49 11.34 53.22 -47.31
N ASN A 50 11.27 54.20 -48.22
CA ASN A 50 10.73 55.53 -47.90
C ASN A 50 9.24 55.47 -47.53
N ASN A 51 8.46 54.64 -48.22
CA ASN A 51 7.04 54.43 -47.92
C ASN A 51 6.79 53.63 -46.65
N LEU A 52 7.75 52.84 -46.17
CA LEU A 52 7.59 52.04 -44.96
C LEU A 52 7.43 52.93 -43.72
N SER A 53 8.22 54.01 -43.63
CA SER A 53 8.10 55.02 -42.58
C SER A 53 6.72 55.67 -42.60
N SER A 54 6.27 56.10 -43.79
CA SER A 54 4.96 56.73 -43.99
C SER A 54 3.77 55.77 -43.81
N ALA A 55 3.95 54.47 -44.05
CA ALA A 55 2.89 53.47 -43.88
C ALA A 55 2.57 53.19 -42.40
N VAL A 56 3.56 53.37 -41.51
CA VAL A 56 3.45 53.13 -40.07
C VAL A 56 2.81 54.30 -39.32
N THR A 57 2.87 55.52 -39.86
CA THR A 57 2.28 56.71 -39.20
C THR A 57 0.74 56.64 -39.09
N ASN A 58 0.07 55.98 -40.02
CA ASN A 58 -1.35 55.68 -39.90
C ASN A 58 -1.55 54.31 -39.23
N PRO A 59 -2.19 54.24 -38.05
CA PRO A 59 -2.36 52.98 -37.33
C PRO A 59 -3.36 52.01 -38.00
N LEU A 60 -4.21 52.47 -38.92
CA LEU A 60 -5.24 51.62 -39.55
C LEU A 60 -4.66 50.71 -40.65
N PRO A 61 -5.07 49.44 -40.73
CA PRO A 61 -4.66 48.55 -41.80
C PRO A 61 -5.23 49.01 -43.16
N SER A 62 -4.53 48.67 -44.23
CA SER A 62 -5.02 48.84 -45.59
C SER A 62 -6.16 47.87 -45.86
N PHE A 63 -7.26 48.38 -46.42
CA PHE A 63 -8.44 47.59 -46.81
C PHE A 63 -8.35 47.00 -48.22
N ASN A 64 -7.18 47.09 -48.88
CA ASN A 64 -6.98 46.41 -50.16
C ASN A 64 -6.92 44.89 -49.94
N ILE A 65 -7.60 44.13 -50.81
CA ILE A 65 -7.73 42.67 -50.71
C ILE A 65 -6.36 41.98 -50.65
N ILE A 66 -5.38 42.43 -51.44
CA ILE A 66 -4.04 41.84 -51.49
C ILE A 66 -3.29 42.08 -50.16
N ASP A 67 -3.38 43.29 -49.62
CA ASP A 67 -2.74 43.67 -48.35
C ASP A 67 -3.37 42.89 -47.17
N ILE A 68 -4.68 42.65 -47.21
CA ILE A 68 -5.40 41.82 -46.21
C ILE A 68 -4.93 40.36 -46.30
N LEU A 69 -4.89 39.78 -47.51
CA LEU A 69 -4.47 38.38 -47.69
C LEU A 69 -3.02 38.15 -47.24
N ILE A 70 -2.11 39.09 -47.54
CA ILE A 70 -0.72 39.02 -47.09
C ILE A 70 -0.62 39.19 -45.57
N GLY A 71 -1.41 40.09 -44.97
CA GLY A 71 -1.53 40.18 -43.52
C GLY A 71 -1.97 38.84 -42.88
N ILE A 72 -3.01 38.19 -43.42
CA ILE A 72 -3.48 36.89 -42.93
C ILE A 72 -2.39 35.82 -43.07
N LEU A 73 -1.74 35.76 -44.23
CA LEU A 73 -0.67 34.79 -44.50
C LEU A 73 0.47 34.94 -43.48
N VAL A 74 0.92 36.16 -43.22
CA VAL A 74 1.99 36.45 -42.24
C VAL A 74 1.55 36.05 -40.83
N ALA A 75 0.31 36.33 -40.43
CA ALA A 75 -0.21 35.91 -39.14
C ALA A 75 -0.32 34.38 -39.01
N VAL A 76 -0.72 33.66 -40.07
CA VAL A 76 -0.78 32.19 -40.11
C VAL A 76 0.62 31.58 -40.00
N VAL A 77 1.59 32.09 -40.77
CA VAL A 77 2.99 31.64 -40.70
C VAL A 77 3.56 31.89 -39.30
N ALA A 78 3.33 33.08 -38.73
CA ALA A 78 3.75 33.39 -37.36
C ALA A 78 3.12 32.44 -36.33
N LYS A 79 1.82 32.13 -36.48
CA LYS A 79 1.14 31.14 -35.63
C LYS A 79 1.81 29.77 -35.71
N LEU A 80 2.09 29.28 -36.92
CA LEU A 80 2.76 27.99 -37.13
C LEU A 80 4.16 27.96 -36.50
N VAL A 81 4.94 29.03 -36.65
CA VAL A 81 6.28 29.15 -36.04
C VAL A 81 6.19 29.17 -34.51
N ILE A 82 5.23 29.92 -33.94
CA ILE A 82 5.01 29.97 -32.49
C ILE A 82 4.61 28.59 -31.95
N GLU A 83 3.71 27.88 -32.62
CA GLU A 83 3.28 26.54 -32.21
C GLU A 83 4.43 25.52 -32.32
N TYR A 84 5.21 25.57 -33.40
CA TYR A 84 6.40 24.75 -33.58
C TYR A 84 7.42 24.98 -32.45
N LYS A 85 7.75 26.24 -32.17
CA LYS A 85 8.66 26.60 -31.06
C LYS A 85 8.12 26.17 -29.70
N LYS A 86 6.81 26.27 -29.45
CA LYS A 86 6.20 25.79 -28.18
C LYS A 86 6.29 24.28 -28.04
N LYS A 87 6.05 23.51 -29.11
CA LYS A 87 6.15 22.04 -29.09
C LYS A 87 7.59 21.55 -28.91
N HIS A 88 8.56 22.28 -29.45
CA HIS A 88 9.99 21.95 -29.35
C HIS A 88 10.74 22.75 -28.26
N ALA A 89 10.03 23.49 -27.41
CA ALA A 89 10.63 24.20 -26.30
C ALA A 89 11.14 23.17 -25.28
N LYS A 90 12.47 23.06 -25.19
CA LYS A 90 13.12 22.29 -24.13
C LYS A 90 12.82 22.97 -22.79
N LYS A 91 12.42 22.18 -21.79
CA LYS A 91 12.18 22.66 -20.44
C LYS A 91 13.51 22.65 -19.67
N PHE A 92 14.21 23.78 -19.69
CA PHE A 92 15.40 23.98 -18.87
C PHE A 92 15.02 24.65 -17.55
N ARG A 93 15.74 24.30 -16.48
CA ARG A 93 15.68 24.95 -15.17
C ARG A 93 17.03 25.62 -14.94
N ASN A 94 17.19 26.78 -15.56
CA ASN A 94 18.42 27.56 -15.43
C ASN A 94 18.50 28.13 -14.01
N ASP A 95 19.70 28.15 -13.43
CA ASP A 95 19.97 28.70 -12.09
C ASP A 95 19.36 27.88 -10.93
N GLU A 96 18.96 26.62 -11.20
CA GLU A 96 18.49 25.65 -10.19
C GLU A 96 19.43 24.43 -10.08
N GLU A 97 20.70 24.55 -10.48
CA GLU A 97 21.65 23.42 -10.56
C GLU A 97 21.92 22.77 -9.20
N TYR A 98 21.82 23.56 -8.11
CA TYR A 98 21.99 23.11 -6.73
C TYR A 98 20.65 22.86 -6.01
N GLY A 99 19.54 22.84 -6.75
CA GLY A 99 18.19 22.59 -6.24
C GLY A 99 17.34 23.86 -6.12
N SER A 100 16.02 23.69 -6.24
CA SER A 100 15.02 24.76 -6.17
C SER A 100 14.07 24.67 -4.99
N ALA A 101 14.52 24.00 -3.92
CA ALA A 101 13.77 23.91 -2.69
C ALA A 101 13.56 25.31 -2.09
N ARG A 102 12.31 25.63 -1.77
CA ARG A 102 11.92 26.86 -1.07
C ARG A 102 10.78 26.55 -0.11
N TRP A 103 10.56 27.45 0.85
CA TRP A 103 9.37 27.41 1.66
C TRP A 103 8.12 27.52 0.78
N GLY A 104 7.21 26.57 0.94
CA GLY A 104 5.92 26.58 0.28
C GLY A 104 5.00 27.63 0.89
N ASN A 105 4.05 28.13 0.10
CA ASN A 105 2.97 28.98 0.56
C ASN A 105 1.60 28.33 0.29
N GLU A 106 0.53 28.95 0.78
CA GLU A 106 -0.85 28.44 0.64
C GLU A 106 -1.24 28.15 -0.83
N LYS A 107 -0.75 28.94 -1.79
CA LYS A 107 -1.05 28.72 -3.22
C LYS A 107 -0.36 27.48 -3.77
N ASP A 108 0.78 27.12 -3.21
CA ASP A 108 1.52 25.92 -3.62
C ASP A 108 0.79 24.65 -3.19
N ILE A 109 0.17 24.63 -2.01
CA ILE A 109 -0.53 23.44 -1.49
C ILE A 109 -1.98 23.30 -2.01
N LYS A 110 -2.64 24.43 -2.29
CA LYS A 110 -4.07 24.47 -2.67
C LYS A 110 -4.51 23.49 -3.76
N PRO A 111 -3.71 23.21 -4.81
CA PRO A 111 -4.10 22.23 -5.84
C PRO A 111 -4.13 20.77 -5.35
N TYR A 112 -3.49 20.48 -4.23
CA TYR A 112 -3.43 19.16 -3.60
C TYR A 112 -4.54 18.93 -2.57
N MET A 113 -5.34 19.96 -2.27
CA MET A 113 -6.41 19.93 -1.28
C MET A 113 -7.78 19.71 -1.93
N ASP A 114 -8.67 19.00 -1.23
CA ASP A 114 -10.09 19.05 -1.50
C ASP A 114 -10.68 20.29 -0.81
N ASN A 115 -10.92 21.33 -1.60
CA ASN A 115 -11.46 22.60 -1.13
C ASN A 115 -12.98 22.55 -0.93
N ASN A 116 -13.66 21.50 -1.40
CA ASN A 116 -15.11 21.35 -1.28
C ASN A 116 -15.49 20.57 -0.03
N ASN A 117 -14.71 19.54 0.30
CA ASN A 117 -14.92 18.71 1.48
C ASN A 117 -13.67 18.65 2.36
N PHE A 118 -13.72 19.34 3.49
CA PHE A 118 -12.64 19.35 4.48
C PHE A 118 -12.31 17.93 4.98
N GLU A 119 -13.34 17.13 5.28
CA GLU A 119 -13.21 15.77 5.86
C GLU A 119 -12.52 14.79 4.91
N ASN A 120 -12.44 15.11 3.61
CA ASN A 120 -11.76 14.30 2.61
C ASN A 120 -10.25 14.60 2.51
N ASN A 121 -9.68 15.26 3.52
CA ASN A 121 -8.28 15.64 3.53
C ASN A 121 -7.51 15.07 4.72
N VAL A 122 -6.25 14.71 4.44
CA VAL A 122 -5.20 14.53 5.44
C VAL A 122 -4.80 15.88 5.99
N ILE A 123 -4.82 16.04 7.31
CA ILE A 123 -4.38 17.26 7.97
C ILE A 123 -2.85 17.20 8.13
N LEU A 124 -2.15 18.20 7.59
CA LEU A 124 -0.70 18.36 7.78
C LEU A 124 -0.40 19.48 8.77
N THR A 125 -1.06 20.61 8.60
CA THR A 125 -0.94 21.80 9.45
C THR A 125 -2.31 22.48 9.61
N GLN A 126 -2.35 23.69 10.18
CA GLN A 126 -3.57 24.51 10.24
C GLN A 126 -4.10 24.91 8.86
N SER A 127 -3.24 25.12 7.87
CA SER A 127 -3.60 25.59 6.52
C SER A 127 -3.38 24.54 5.43
N GLU A 128 -2.32 23.74 5.52
CA GLU A 128 -1.90 22.76 4.51
C GLU A 128 -2.57 21.40 4.72
N ARG A 129 -3.07 20.81 3.62
CA ARG A 129 -3.71 19.49 3.62
C ARG A 129 -3.45 18.73 2.32
N ILE A 130 -3.70 17.42 2.32
CA ILE A 130 -3.62 16.57 1.11
C ILE A 130 -4.94 15.82 0.94
N THR A 131 -5.54 15.88 -0.24
CA THR A 131 -6.79 15.17 -0.55
C THR A 131 -6.61 13.66 -0.58
N LEU A 132 -7.57 12.93 -0.01
CA LEU A 132 -7.72 11.50 -0.19
C LEU A 132 -8.48 11.16 -1.50
N GLY A 133 -9.13 12.15 -2.11
CA GLY A 133 -9.86 12.01 -3.37
C GLY A 133 -8.95 11.95 -4.60
N ARG A 134 -9.60 12.02 -5.77
CA ARG A 134 -8.90 12.25 -7.04
C ARG A 134 -8.71 13.76 -7.23
N PRO A 135 -7.48 14.27 -7.34
CA PRO A 135 -7.27 15.69 -7.59
C PRO A 135 -7.73 16.07 -8.99
N SER A 136 -7.91 17.37 -9.23
CA SER A 136 -8.38 17.93 -10.50
C SER A 136 -7.48 17.63 -11.71
N SER A 137 -6.22 17.27 -11.48
CA SER A 137 -5.26 16.93 -12.52
C SER A 137 -4.26 15.87 -12.02
N PRO A 138 -3.84 14.91 -12.87
CA PRO A 138 -2.89 13.87 -12.48
C PRO A 138 -1.56 14.40 -11.93
N LYS A 139 -1.10 15.58 -12.38
CA LYS A 139 0.12 16.22 -11.86
C LYS A 139 0.06 16.56 -10.36
N TYR A 140 -1.14 16.64 -9.79
CA TYR A 140 -1.38 16.91 -8.37
C TYR A 140 -1.69 15.64 -7.58
N ALA A 141 -1.70 14.46 -8.21
CA ALA A 141 -1.78 13.20 -7.50
C ALA A 141 -0.43 12.96 -6.81
N ARG A 142 -0.43 13.10 -5.48
CA ARG A 142 0.74 12.84 -4.63
C ARG A 142 0.57 11.54 -3.87
N ASN A 143 1.71 10.97 -3.48
CA ASN A 143 1.73 9.94 -2.48
C ASN A 143 1.08 10.49 -1.19
N LYS A 144 0.25 9.67 -0.56
CA LYS A 144 -0.52 10.03 0.64
C LYS A 144 0.18 9.59 1.92
N ASN A 145 1.31 8.90 1.80
CA ASN A 145 2.19 8.58 2.92
C ASN A 145 2.89 9.85 3.40
N VAL A 146 2.90 10.05 4.72
CA VAL A 146 3.47 11.24 5.37
C VAL A 146 4.46 10.78 6.43
N LEU A 147 5.69 11.26 6.33
CA LEU A 147 6.71 11.07 7.35
C LEU A 147 6.73 12.29 8.26
N VAL A 148 6.50 12.10 9.56
CA VAL A 148 6.57 13.15 10.57
C VAL A 148 7.81 12.91 11.44
N VAL A 149 8.80 13.79 11.31
CA VAL A 149 10.05 13.72 12.08
C VAL A 149 10.00 14.73 13.21
N GLY A 150 10.22 14.28 14.44
CA GLY A 150 10.28 15.13 15.62
C GLY A 150 10.82 14.38 16.83
N GLY A 151 11.65 15.06 17.63
CA GLY A 151 12.21 14.50 18.86
C GLY A 151 11.14 14.13 19.90
N SER A 152 11.54 13.45 20.97
CA SER A 152 10.64 13.18 22.10
C SER A 152 10.08 14.50 22.67
N GLY A 153 8.80 14.49 23.07
CA GLY A 153 8.11 15.68 23.58
C GLY A 153 7.71 16.74 22.54
N SER A 154 8.03 16.56 21.25
CA SER A 154 7.64 17.52 20.18
C SER A 154 6.14 17.56 19.88
N GLY A 155 5.36 16.64 20.45
CA GLY A 155 3.90 16.61 20.32
C GLY A 155 3.38 15.93 19.06
N LYS A 156 4.14 15.03 18.43
CA LYS A 156 3.73 14.25 17.24
C LYS A 156 2.32 13.65 17.39
N THR A 157 2.07 12.95 18.49
CA THR A 157 0.78 12.32 18.79
C THR A 157 -0.34 13.36 18.93
N ARG A 158 -0.07 14.46 19.65
CA ARG A 158 -1.07 15.52 19.92
C ARG A 158 -1.41 16.36 18.69
N PHE A 159 -0.42 16.71 17.88
CA PHE A 159 -0.58 17.67 16.78
C PHE A 159 -0.82 17.01 15.43
N TYR A 160 -0.46 15.74 15.25
CA TYR A 160 -0.63 15.04 13.96
C TYR A 160 -1.53 13.81 14.07
N VAL A 161 -1.23 12.86 14.96
CA VAL A 161 -1.99 11.59 15.07
C VAL A 161 -3.43 11.85 15.50
N LYS A 162 -3.65 12.51 16.64
CA LYS A 162 -5.00 12.77 17.17
C LYS A 162 -5.88 13.57 16.20
N PRO A 163 -5.45 14.70 15.61
CA PRO A 163 -6.30 15.43 14.66
C PRO A 163 -6.70 14.59 13.43
N ASN A 164 -5.79 13.76 12.91
CA ASN A 164 -6.11 12.87 11.79
C ASN A 164 -7.03 11.71 12.20
N LEU A 165 -6.93 11.18 13.42
CA LEU A 165 -7.84 10.18 13.96
C LEU A 165 -9.24 10.75 14.20
N MET A 166 -9.32 11.98 14.74
CA MET A 166 -10.57 12.72 15.00
C MET A 166 -11.32 13.13 13.74
N GLN A 167 -10.69 13.07 12.55
CA GLN A 167 -11.41 13.26 11.29
C GLN A 167 -12.46 12.18 11.04
N MET A 168 -12.26 10.95 11.53
CA MET A 168 -13.19 9.83 11.36
C MET A 168 -13.63 9.61 9.90
N HIS A 169 -12.75 9.86 8.93
CA HIS A 169 -13.07 9.74 7.49
C HIS A 169 -12.62 8.38 6.89
N SER A 170 -11.87 7.59 7.64
CA SER A 170 -11.17 6.37 7.21
C SER A 170 -11.25 5.30 8.30
N SER A 171 -10.90 4.07 7.94
CA SER A 171 -10.49 3.07 8.92
C SER A 171 -9.05 3.35 9.33
N TYR A 172 -8.71 3.10 10.60
CA TYR A 172 -7.41 3.46 11.17
C TYR A 172 -6.72 2.24 11.75
N VAL A 173 -5.41 2.20 11.58
CA VAL A 173 -4.51 1.25 12.25
C VAL A 173 -3.46 2.09 12.97
N ASN A 174 -3.53 2.15 14.29
CA ASN A 174 -2.79 3.12 15.09
C ASN A 174 -1.81 2.40 16.01
N THR A 175 -0.51 2.50 15.73
CA THR A 175 0.52 2.13 16.72
C THR A 175 0.64 3.24 17.74
N ASP A 176 0.48 2.87 19.00
CA ASP A 176 0.43 3.79 20.12
C ASP A 176 1.39 3.33 21.22
N PRO A 177 2.63 3.81 21.20
CA PRO A 177 3.53 3.67 22.33
C PRO A 177 2.81 4.23 23.57
N LYS A 178 2.65 3.40 24.62
CA LYS A 178 1.97 3.72 25.91
C LYS A 178 0.44 3.65 25.91
N GLY A 179 -0.23 3.39 24.79
CA GLY A 179 -1.69 3.19 24.78
C GLY A 179 -2.52 4.43 25.14
N THR A 180 -1.98 5.63 25.01
CA THR A 180 -2.67 6.89 25.40
C THR A 180 -3.79 7.29 24.42
N THR A 181 -3.59 7.02 23.13
CA THR A 181 -4.48 7.42 22.05
C THR A 181 -5.84 6.73 22.15
N ILE A 182 -5.88 5.44 22.51
CA ILE A 182 -7.15 4.73 22.74
C ILE A 182 -7.91 5.29 23.95
N ILE A 183 -7.21 5.66 25.03
CA ILE A 183 -7.84 6.22 26.24
C ILE A 183 -8.48 7.58 25.92
N GLU A 184 -7.80 8.41 25.14
CA GLU A 184 -8.24 9.78 24.86
C GLU A 184 -9.24 9.87 23.70
N CYS A 185 -9.13 9.00 22.68
CA CYS A 185 -9.97 9.05 21.48
C CYS A 185 -10.99 7.91 21.37
N GLY A 186 -10.88 6.85 22.18
CA GLY A 186 -11.71 5.65 22.07
C GLY A 186 -13.21 5.92 22.24
N LYS A 187 -13.59 6.78 23.20
CA LYS A 187 -15.02 7.11 23.41
C LYS A 187 -15.63 7.88 22.23
N MET A 188 -14.83 8.71 21.56
CA MET A 188 -15.24 9.42 20.35
C MET A 188 -15.46 8.44 19.20
N LEU A 189 -14.54 7.49 18.99
CA LEU A 189 -14.67 6.45 17.96
C LEU A 189 -15.85 5.51 18.24
N GLN A 190 -16.08 5.16 19.50
CA GLN A 190 -17.23 4.36 19.92
C GLN A 190 -18.55 5.09 19.65
N ARG A 191 -18.60 6.42 19.86
CA ARG A 191 -19.77 7.23 19.47
C ARG A 191 -19.93 7.23 17.95
N GLY A 192 -18.85 7.39 17.20
CA GLY A 192 -18.83 7.19 15.75
C GLY A 192 -18.74 8.44 14.89
N GLN A 193 -18.60 8.22 13.59
CA GLN A 193 -18.60 9.26 12.57
C GLN A 193 -19.97 9.95 12.50
N PRO A 194 -20.05 11.29 12.57
CA PRO A 194 -21.31 12.01 12.47
C PRO A 194 -21.91 11.87 11.07
N GLN A 195 -23.15 11.39 10.99
CA GLN A 195 -23.92 11.34 9.75
C GLN A 195 -24.72 12.63 9.60
N LYS A 196 -24.52 13.32 8.48
CA LYS A 196 -25.14 14.62 8.18
C LYS A 196 -26.16 14.46 7.06
N ASP A 197 -27.27 15.18 7.16
CA ASP A 197 -28.21 15.33 6.04
C ASP A 197 -27.71 16.35 5.01
N SER A 198 -28.49 16.58 3.94
CA SER A 198 -28.17 17.56 2.89
C SER A 198 -28.09 19.00 3.38
N SER A 199 -28.64 19.31 4.57
CA SER A 199 -28.55 20.62 5.22
C SER A 199 -27.34 20.76 6.15
N GLY A 200 -26.60 19.68 6.38
CA GLY A 200 -25.46 19.63 7.29
C GLY A 200 -25.83 19.33 8.75
N LYS A 201 -27.09 19.05 9.05
CA LYS A 201 -27.55 18.70 10.40
C LYS A 201 -27.16 17.25 10.71
N ILE A 202 -26.63 17.02 11.92
CA ILE A 202 -26.30 15.67 12.39
C ILE A 202 -27.61 14.92 12.68
N ILE A 203 -27.81 13.81 11.97
CA ILE A 203 -29.00 12.94 12.09
C ILE A 203 -28.69 11.63 12.83
N GLY A 204 -27.42 11.29 12.99
CA GLY A 204 -26.99 10.06 13.65
C GLY A 204 -25.47 9.94 13.72
N TYR A 205 -25.00 8.83 14.27
CA TYR A 205 -23.59 8.49 14.31
C TYR A 205 -23.38 7.05 13.85
N LYS A 206 -22.32 6.83 13.06
CA LYS A 206 -21.88 5.51 12.65
C LYS A 206 -20.69 5.08 13.53
N PRO A 207 -20.88 4.19 14.51
CA PRO A 207 -19.81 3.76 15.42
C PRO A 207 -18.69 3.06 14.66
N TYR A 208 -17.46 3.17 15.19
CA TYR A 208 -16.34 2.37 14.74
C TYR A 208 -16.35 1.00 15.40
N ARG A 209 -15.96 -0.05 14.66
CA ARG A 209 -15.47 -1.28 15.28
C ARG A 209 -14.08 -0.97 15.86
N ILE A 210 -13.93 -1.12 17.17
CA ILE A 210 -12.65 -0.86 17.85
C ILE A 210 -11.99 -2.21 18.13
N ILE A 211 -10.74 -2.34 17.71
CA ILE A 211 -9.92 -3.53 17.95
C ILE A 211 -8.70 -3.09 18.74
N ILE A 212 -8.30 -3.88 19.74
CA ILE A 212 -7.15 -3.56 20.60
C ILE A 212 -6.21 -4.76 20.59
N PHE A 213 -4.98 -4.56 20.12
CA PHE A 213 -3.90 -5.53 20.22
C PHE A 213 -2.83 -4.96 21.15
N ASN A 214 -2.64 -5.59 22.30
CA ASN A 214 -1.84 -5.04 23.39
C ASN A 214 -0.74 -6.02 23.80
N THR A 215 0.49 -5.74 23.38
CA THR A 215 1.67 -6.55 23.70
C THR A 215 2.35 -6.12 25.00
N ILE A 216 1.86 -5.07 25.68
CA ILE A 216 2.28 -4.71 27.04
C ILE A 216 1.46 -5.48 28.08
N ASP A 217 0.13 -5.50 27.91
CA ASP A 217 -0.81 -6.17 28.80
C ASP A 217 -1.75 -7.07 28.00
N PHE A 218 -1.33 -8.32 27.83
CA PHE A 218 -2.07 -9.36 27.11
C PHE A 218 -3.50 -9.57 27.64
N SER A 219 -3.76 -9.30 28.93
CA SER A 219 -5.12 -9.44 29.51
C SER A 219 -6.12 -8.41 28.99
N LYS A 220 -5.63 -7.35 28.33
CA LYS A 220 -6.43 -6.31 27.68
C LYS A 220 -6.23 -6.31 26.16
N SER A 221 -5.74 -7.41 25.60
CA SER A 221 -5.60 -7.61 24.16
C SER A 221 -6.75 -8.46 23.62
N MET A 222 -7.10 -8.22 22.37
CA MET A 222 -7.83 -9.16 21.54
C MET A 222 -6.88 -10.18 20.94
N HIS A 223 -7.43 -11.30 20.47
CA HIS A 223 -6.66 -12.44 19.98
C HIS A 223 -6.34 -12.35 18.50
N TYR A 224 -5.12 -12.70 18.12
CA TYR A 224 -4.59 -12.68 16.76
C TYR A 224 -4.04 -14.06 16.41
N ASN A 225 -4.76 -14.81 15.58
CA ASN A 225 -4.28 -16.07 15.04
C ASN A 225 -3.89 -15.92 13.56
N PRO A 226 -2.59 -16.00 13.20
CA PRO A 226 -2.15 -15.85 11.82
C PRO A 226 -2.67 -16.93 10.87
N PHE A 227 -3.03 -18.12 11.36
CA PHE A 227 -3.40 -19.25 10.52
C PHE A 227 -4.80 -19.08 9.92
N VAL A 228 -5.68 -18.31 10.58
CA VAL A 228 -7.01 -17.94 10.09
C VAL A 228 -6.95 -17.21 8.74
N TYR A 229 -5.83 -16.54 8.45
CA TYR A 229 -5.64 -15.78 7.22
C TYR A 229 -4.96 -16.57 6.10
N ILE A 230 -4.74 -17.89 6.28
CA ILE A 230 -4.28 -18.78 5.22
C ILE A 230 -5.49 -19.11 4.34
N ARG A 231 -5.58 -18.44 3.17
CA ARG A 231 -6.80 -18.45 2.37
C ARG A 231 -7.01 -19.79 1.67
N PRO A 232 -8.26 -20.31 1.61
CA PRO A 232 -8.55 -21.58 0.97
C PRO A 232 -8.06 -21.69 -0.48
N GLU A 233 -8.11 -20.59 -1.24
CA GLU A 233 -7.76 -20.54 -2.65
C GLU A 233 -6.24 -20.48 -2.90
N THR A 234 -5.46 -20.09 -1.90
CA THR A 234 -4.01 -19.86 -2.03
C THR A 234 -3.21 -20.42 -0.85
N ARG A 235 -3.66 -21.54 -0.27
CA ARG A 235 -3.10 -22.13 0.95
C ARG A 235 -1.58 -22.30 0.88
N GLU A 236 -1.08 -22.94 -0.17
CA GLU A 236 0.36 -23.20 -0.34
C GLU A 236 1.18 -21.88 -0.34
N GLN A 237 0.72 -20.86 -1.07
CA GLN A 237 1.44 -19.59 -1.16
C GLN A 237 1.36 -18.80 0.16
N ASP A 238 0.22 -18.85 0.85
CA ASP A 238 0.03 -18.14 2.11
C ASP A 238 0.76 -18.81 3.28
N ILE A 239 0.90 -20.14 3.28
CA ILE A 239 1.77 -20.86 4.22
C ILE A 239 3.22 -20.40 4.03
N LEU A 240 3.73 -20.38 2.80
CA LEU A 240 5.10 -19.92 2.52
C LEU A 240 5.33 -18.49 3.00
N LYS A 241 4.38 -17.58 2.75
CA LYS A 241 4.44 -16.19 3.26
C LYS A 241 4.39 -16.13 4.78
N THR A 242 3.53 -16.94 5.41
CA THR A 242 3.40 -16.99 6.88
C THR A 242 4.70 -17.45 7.52
N VAL A 243 5.36 -18.47 6.95
CA VAL A 243 6.67 -18.95 7.40
C VAL A 243 7.76 -17.90 7.18
N GLU A 244 7.77 -17.21 6.03
CA GLU A 244 8.71 -16.10 5.76
C GLU A 244 8.56 -14.98 6.79
N VAL A 245 7.31 -14.59 7.09
CA VAL A 245 6.96 -13.56 8.07
C VAL A 245 7.35 -14.00 9.48
N LEU A 246 7.07 -15.25 9.87
CA LEU A 246 7.51 -15.81 11.15
C LEU A 246 9.04 -15.74 11.28
N ILE A 247 9.78 -16.25 10.30
CA ILE A 247 11.25 -16.30 10.36
C ILE A 247 11.85 -14.90 10.35
N SER A 248 11.40 -14.02 9.46
CA SER A 248 11.95 -12.66 9.36
C SER A 248 11.75 -11.83 10.63
N ASN A 249 10.66 -12.04 11.36
CA ASN A 249 10.34 -11.29 12.58
C ASN A 249 10.85 -11.94 13.87
N THR A 250 11.28 -13.21 13.82
CA THR A 250 11.89 -13.92 14.95
C THR A 250 13.41 -14.08 14.82
N THR A 251 13.99 -13.67 13.68
CA THR A 251 15.44 -13.57 13.52
C THR A 251 15.88 -12.25 14.16
N GLY A 252 16.66 -12.31 15.24
CA GLY A 252 17.21 -11.10 15.88
C GLY A 252 18.13 -10.29 14.95
N GLU A 253 18.73 -9.21 15.47
CA GLU A 253 19.55 -8.26 14.70
C GLU A 253 20.79 -8.85 13.98
N GLN A 254 21.10 -10.14 14.16
CA GLN A 254 22.14 -10.83 13.40
C GLN A 254 21.71 -11.05 11.95
N LYS A 255 21.92 -10.02 11.13
CA LYS A 255 21.99 -10.14 9.66
C LYS A 255 23.19 -11.02 9.29
N GLY A 256 23.00 -12.33 9.30
CA GLY A 256 24.04 -13.29 8.96
C GLY A 256 23.80 -14.73 9.40
N GLY A 257 22.57 -15.13 9.74
CA GLY A 257 22.25 -16.54 9.94
C GLY A 257 22.64 -17.36 8.69
N ASP A 258 23.28 -18.50 8.89
CA ASP A 258 23.68 -19.38 7.79
C ASP A 258 22.44 -19.77 6.98
N GLU A 259 22.46 -19.42 5.69
CA GLU A 259 21.36 -19.55 4.74
C GLU A 259 20.83 -20.99 4.68
N PHE A 260 21.68 -21.97 4.99
CA PHE A 260 21.31 -23.36 5.13
C PHE A 260 20.23 -23.58 6.20
N TRP A 261 20.42 -23.09 7.43
CA TRP A 261 19.48 -23.32 8.53
C TRP A 261 18.14 -22.65 8.25
N VAL A 262 18.17 -21.41 7.74
CA VAL A 262 16.95 -20.68 7.37
C VAL A 262 16.14 -21.45 6.31
N LYS A 263 16.81 -22.02 5.30
CA LYS A 263 16.13 -22.85 4.28
C LYS A 263 15.56 -24.13 4.86
N ALA A 264 16.28 -24.80 5.76
CA ALA A 264 15.83 -26.02 6.41
C ALA A 264 14.63 -25.77 7.36
N GLU A 265 14.68 -24.70 8.15
CA GLU A 265 13.55 -24.24 8.98
C GLU A 265 12.31 -23.94 8.12
N LYS A 266 12.51 -23.28 6.97
CA LYS A 266 11.41 -23.01 6.02
C LYS A 266 10.75 -24.29 5.54
N LEU A 267 11.54 -25.31 5.17
CA LEU A 267 10.99 -26.62 4.77
C LEU A 267 10.16 -27.23 5.88
N LEU A 268 10.69 -27.25 7.11
CA LEU A 268 10.05 -27.88 8.25
C LEU A 268 8.76 -27.16 8.65
N TYR A 269 8.80 -25.86 8.91
CA TYR A 269 7.60 -25.09 9.26
C TYR A 269 6.53 -25.14 8.19
N THR A 270 6.91 -25.06 6.91
CA THR A 270 5.96 -25.17 5.80
C THR A 270 5.28 -26.54 5.81
N SER A 271 6.05 -27.61 6.04
CA SER A 271 5.50 -28.96 6.10
C SER A 271 4.55 -29.13 7.28
N TYR A 272 4.87 -28.59 8.46
CA TYR A 272 4.07 -28.77 9.67
C TYR A 272 2.80 -27.94 9.64
N ILE A 273 2.86 -26.67 9.21
CA ILE A 273 1.65 -25.85 9.06
C ILE A 273 0.73 -26.47 8.00
N ALA A 274 1.28 -26.97 6.88
CA ALA A 274 0.48 -27.68 5.88
C ALA A 274 -0.13 -28.98 6.44
N LEU A 275 0.60 -29.72 7.27
CA LEU A 275 0.12 -30.93 7.94
C LEU A 275 -1.04 -30.60 8.91
N ILE A 276 -0.87 -29.60 9.77
CA ILE A 276 -1.89 -29.12 10.72
C ILE A 276 -3.18 -28.77 9.96
N ILE A 277 -3.09 -27.95 8.91
CA ILE A 277 -4.28 -27.54 8.14
C ILE A 277 -4.93 -28.72 7.40
N THR A 278 -4.14 -29.75 7.06
CA THR A 278 -4.63 -30.92 6.31
C THR A 278 -5.26 -31.98 7.21
N MET A 279 -4.76 -32.17 8.44
CA MET A 279 -5.15 -33.27 9.31
C MET A 279 -5.90 -32.84 10.57
N CYS A 280 -5.56 -31.70 11.14
CA CYS A 280 -6.18 -31.22 12.38
C CYS A 280 -7.50 -30.46 12.09
N PRO A 281 -8.43 -30.42 13.06
CA PRO A 281 -9.61 -29.56 13.00
C PRO A 281 -9.21 -28.07 13.08
N GLU A 282 -10.11 -27.16 12.65
CA GLU A 282 -9.80 -25.73 12.47
C GLU A 282 -9.45 -25.00 13.77
N ASP A 283 -9.94 -25.48 14.92
CA ASP A 283 -9.64 -24.96 16.25
C ASP A 283 -8.22 -25.30 16.73
N GLU A 284 -7.57 -26.29 16.12
CA GLU A 284 -6.16 -26.64 16.34
C GLU A 284 -5.22 -25.97 15.34
N TRP A 285 -5.71 -25.04 14.50
CA TRP A 285 -4.85 -24.29 13.58
C TRP A 285 -4.16 -23.14 14.32
N ILE A 286 -3.27 -23.47 15.25
CA ILE A 286 -2.63 -22.53 16.18
C ILE A 286 -1.13 -22.81 16.35
N PHE A 287 -0.40 -21.85 16.95
CA PHE A 287 1.04 -22.03 17.24
C PHE A 287 1.32 -23.11 18.27
N GLU A 288 0.40 -23.37 19.19
CA GLU A 288 0.56 -24.42 20.21
C GLU A 288 0.75 -25.79 19.54
N THR A 289 -0.14 -26.16 18.62
CA THR A 289 -0.03 -27.39 17.82
C THR A 289 1.27 -27.45 17.01
N LEU A 290 1.73 -26.31 16.47
CA LEU A 290 3.02 -26.24 15.77
C LEU A 290 4.20 -26.56 16.71
N ILE A 291 4.16 -26.05 17.95
CA ILE A 291 5.18 -26.33 18.98
C ILE A 291 5.12 -27.80 19.40
N GLU A 292 3.92 -28.35 19.61
CA GLU A 292 3.72 -29.76 19.92
C GLU A 292 4.29 -30.68 18.84
N PHE A 293 4.07 -30.35 17.56
CA PHE A 293 4.62 -31.12 16.45
C PHE A 293 6.15 -31.13 16.48
N ILE A 294 6.78 -29.99 16.75
CA ILE A 294 8.25 -29.92 16.90
C ILE A 294 8.72 -30.76 18.09
N ASN A 295 8.02 -30.69 19.23
CA ASN A 295 8.38 -31.48 20.42
C ASN A 295 8.20 -32.99 20.19
N ALA A 296 7.22 -33.38 19.37
CA ALA A 296 6.96 -34.77 18.99
C ALA A 296 7.92 -35.31 17.90
N SER A 297 8.82 -34.48 17.37
CA SER A 297 9.73 -34.81 16.27
C SER A 297 11.07 -35.40 16.75
N GLU A 298 11.06 -36.43 17.61
CA GLU A 298 12.30 -37.03 18.11
C GLU A 298 13.20 -37.53 16.96
N CYS A 299 14.50 -37.21 17.01
CA CYS A 299 15.49 -37.71 16.08
C CYS A 299 16.54 -38.57 16.81
N ARG A 300 16.74 -39.79 16.32
CA ARG A 300 17.80 -40.71 16.79
C ARG A 300 18.98 -40.67 15.82
N GLU A 301 20.19 -40.54 16.35
CA GLU A 301 21.40 -40.40 15.54
C GLU A 301 21.90 -41.76 15.00
N ASP A 302 21.65 -42.84 15.73
CA ASP A 302 22.18 -44.18 15.44
C ASP A 302 21.15 -45.13 14.80
N ASP A 303 19.92 -44.67 14.57
CA ASP A 303 18.83 -45.48 14.01
C ASP A 303 18.01 -44.66 13.01
N GLU A 304 18.36 -44.80 11.72
CA GLU A 304 17.65 -44.15 10.62
C GLU A 304 16.28 -44.79 10.33
N SER A 305 16.01 -45.98 10.87
CA SER A 305 14.72 -46.67 10.70
C SER A 305 13.66 -46.21 11.69
N PHE A 306 14.07 -45.52 12.76
CA PHE A 306 13.19 -44.96 13.76
C PHE A 306 12.24 -43.92 13.14
N LYS A 307 10.95 -44.07 13.43
CA LYS A 307 9.90 -43.10 13.11
C LYS A 307 9.35 -42.53 14.41
N ASN A 308 9.37 -41.20 14.53
CA ASN A 308 8.65 -40.51 15.60
C ASN A 308 7.16 -40.32 15.24
N ALA A 309 6.39 -39.70 16.13
CA ALA A 309 4.96 -39.48 15.93
C ALA A 309 4.64 -38.67 14.66
N ILE A 310 5.48 -37.70 14.30
CA ILE A 310 5.30 -36.88 13.09
C ILE A 310 5.70 -37.64 11.82
N ASP A 311 6.72 -38.50 11.89
CA ASP A 311 7.05 -39.42 10.81
C ASP A 311 5.87 -40.37 10.50
N TRP A 312 5.18 -40.87 11.53
CA TRP A 312 3.95 -41.65 11.36
C TRP A 312 2.81 -40.82 10.80
N ALA A 313 2.62 -39.57 11.27
CA ALA A 313 1.60 -38.67 10.71
C ALA A 313 1.78 -38.47 9.19
N PHE A 314 3.02 -38.18 8.73
CA PHE A 314 3.30 -38.05 7.30
C PHE A 314 3.18 -39.37 6.53
N TYR A 315 3.54 -40.50 7.15
CA TYR A 315 3.38 -41.83 6.56
C TYR A 315 1.91 -42.16 6.27
N TYR A 316 1.02 -41.96 7.24
CA TYR A 316 -0.40 -42.23 7.08
C TYR A 316 -1.10 -41.16 6.23
N LEU A 317 -0.65 -39.91 6.28
CA LEU A 317 -1.12 -38.87 5.36
C LEU A 317 -0.89 -39.27 3.90
N GLU A 318 0.31 -39.75 3.55
CA GLU A 318 0.62 -40.16 2.18
C GLU A 318 -0.27 -41.32 1.71
N ARG A 319 -0.47 -42.35 2.54
CA ARG A 319 -1.41 -43.46 2.27
C ARG A 319 -2.84 -42.99 2.10
N TRP A 320 -3.29 -42.08 2.95
CA TRP A 320 -4.64 -41.54 2.90
C TRP A 320 -4.88 -40.74 1.60
N ILE A 321 -3.91 -39.93 1.18
CA ILE A 321 -4.03 -39.12 -0.04
C ILE A 321 -4.00 -39.98 -1.31
N GLU A 322 -3.09 -40.95 -1.37
CA GLU A 322 -2.93 -41.81 -2.55
C GLU A 322 -3.90 -43.01 -2.55
N ASN A 323 -4.62 -43.21 -1.44
CA ASN A 323 -5.48 -44.37 -1.18
C ASN A 323 -4.73 -45.70 -1.41
N ASP A 324 -3.48 -45.73 -0.96
CA ASP A 324 -2.56 -46.86 -1.07
C ASP A 324 -2.33 -47.42 0.34
N TRP A 325 -3.16 -48.40 0.71
CA TRP A 325 -3.14 -49.04 2.02
C TRP A 325 -2.81 -50.50 1.85
N ASP A 326 -1.99 -51.06 2.73
CA ASP A 326 -1.76 -52.50 2.75
C ASP A 326 -3.04 -53.21 3.24
N ASP A 327 -3.40 -54.33 2.58
CA ASP A 327 -4.62 -55.09 2.91
C ASP A 327 -4.60 -55.58 4.37
N ASP A 328 -3.40 -55.93 4.85
CA ASP A 328 -3.04 -56.39 6.18
C ASP A 328 -2.35 -55.32 7.04
N GLU A 329 -2.49 -54.02 6.74
CA GLU A 329 -1.89 -52.96 7.55
C GLU A 329 -2.37 -53.05 9.02
N GLU A 330 -1.44 -53.42 9.90
CA GLU A 330 -1.67 -53.46 11.35
C GLU A 330 -1.33 -52.10 11.97
N PHE A 331 -2.24 -51.56 12.78
CA PHE A 331 -2.01 -50.34 13.54
C PHE A 331 -1.54 -50.73 14.93
N GLU A 332 -0.35 -50.27 15.30
CA GLU A 332 0.12 -50.34 16.68
C GLU A 332 -0.71 -49.41 17.58
N GLU A 333 -0.73 -49.66 18.89
CA GLU A 333 -1.51 -48.88 19.87
C GLU A 333 -1.25 -47.37 19.77
N GLU A 334 -0.01 -46.98 19.49
CA GLU A 334 0.40 -45.57 19.34
C GLU A 334 -0.14 -44.89 18.06
N ASN A 335 -0.58 -45.68 17.08
CA ASN A 335 -1.02 -45.21 15.75
C ASN A 335 -2.46 -45.62 15.42
N GLU A 336 -3.19 -46.19 16.39
CA GLU A 336 -4.56 -46.70 16.20
C GLU A 336 -5.53 -45.63 15.69
N ASN A 337 -5.30 -44.36 16.06
CA ASN A 337 -6.08 -43.21 15.60
C ASN A 337 -6.08 -43.04 14.07
N TYR A 338 -5.02 -43.45 13.36
CA TYR A 338 -4.95 -43.35 11.90
C TYR A 338 -5.78 -44.43 11.19
N SER A 339 -6.25 -45.46 11.89
CA SER A 339 -7.14 -46.47 11.31
C SER A 339 -8.45 -45.87 10.79
N GLU A 340 -8.90 -44.75 11.40
CA GLU A 340 -10.08 -44.00 10.97
C GLU A 340 -9.92 -43.38 9.57
N LEU A 341 -8.68 -43.15 9.11
CA LEU A 341 -8.42 -42.65 7.76
C LEU A 341 -8.66 -43.72 6.69
N LYS A 342 -8.57 -45.02 7.04
CA LYS A 342 -8.75 -46.12 6.09
C LYS A 342 -10.21 -46.17 5.64
N GLY A 343 -10.43 -45.86 4.36
CA GLY A 343 -11.77 -45.76 3.77
C GLY A 343 -12.46 -44.40 3.97
N LEU A 344 -11.86 -43.48 4.71
CA LEU A 344 -12.34 -42.10 4.80
C LEU A 344 -12.02 -41.37 3.48
N LYS A 345 -13.05 -40.81 2.85
CA LYS A 345 -12.86 -40.05 1.62
C LYS A 345 -12.14 -38.73 1.92
N ILE A 346 -11.01 -38.51 1.27
CA ILE A 346 -10.28 -37.24 1.36
C ILE A 346 -10.91 -36.16 0.47
N GLU A 347 -11.02 -34.95 1.01
CA GLU A 347 -11.43 -33.78 0.23
C GLU A 347 -10.32 -33.37 -0.76
N PRO A 348 -10.65 -32.97 -2.00
CA PRO A 348 -9.64 -32.66 -3.02
C PRO A 348 -8.59 -31.63 -2.58
N TRP A 349 -9.01 -30.60 -1.83
CA TRP A 349 -8.11 -29.56 -1.34
C TRP A 349 -7.16 -30.08 -0.24
N ARG A 350 -7.62 -31.03 0.60
CA ARG A 350 -6.76 -31.70 1.60
C ARG A 350 -5.74 -32.59 0.91
N ALA A 351 -6.15 -33.30 -0.15
CA ALA A 351 -5.23 -34.12 -0.95
C ALA A 351 -4.15 -33.27 -1.63
N GLU A 352 -4.50 -32.11 -2.20
CA GLU A 352 -3.55 -31.18 -2.81
C GLU A 352 -2.56 -30.62 -1.78
N LEU A 353 -3.07 -30.05 -0.69
CA LEU A 353 -2.24 -29.48 0.38
C LEU A 353 -1.38 -30.53 1.08
N GLY A 354 -1.93 -31.72 1.31
CA GLY A 354 -1.22 -32.83 1.90
C GLY A 354 -0.05 -33.32 1.03
N ARG A 355 -0.22 -33.39 -0.31
CA ARG A 355 0.89 -33.66 -1.23
C ARG A 355 1.96 -32.59 -1.17
N PHE A 356 1.60 -31.33 -0.96
CA PHE A 356 2.56 -30.25 -0.73
C PHE A 356 3.30 -30.44 0.61
N ALA A 357 2.58 -30.75 1.70
CA ALA A 357 3.17 -31.03 3.00
C ALA A 357 4.19 -32.18 2.93
N VAL A 358 3.81 -33.32 2.34
CA VAL A 358 4.67 -34.51 2.17
C VAL A 358 5.92 -34.18 1.36
N ARG A 359 5.80 -33.42 0.26
CA ARG A 359 6.96 -33.01 -0.56
C ARG A 359 7.95 -32.16 0.25
N GLN A 360 7.47 -31.20 1.03
CA GLN A 360 8.31 -30.36 1.88
C GLN A 360 8.97 -31.17 3.00
N TYR A 361 8.24 -32.10 3.62
CA TYR A 361 8.77 -32.97 4.68
C TYR A 361 9.82 -33.95 4.16
N LYS A 362 9.59 -34.58 3.00
CA LYS A 362 10.58 -35.44 2.35
C LYS A 362 11.88 -34.70 2.03
N ALA A 363 11.78 -33.44 1.61
CA ALA A 363 12.96 -32.59 1.40
C ALA A 363 13.73 -32.32 2.70
N TYR A 364 13.03 -32.10 3.83
CA TYR A 364 13.64 -32.01 5.15
C TYR A 364 14.31 -33.33 5.59
N LYS A 365 13.65 -34.48 5.38
CA LYS A 365 14.18 -35.82 5.72
C LYS A 365 15.42 -36.25 4.91
N LEU A 366 15.86 -35.46 3.92
CA LEU A 366 17.17 -35.64 3.30
C LEU A 366 18.33 -35.29 4.24
N ALA A 367 18.07 -34.55 5.32
CA ALA A 367 19.06 -34.25 6.34
C ALA A 367 19.35 -35.51 7.20
N ALA A 368 20.63 -35.81 7.42
CA ALA A 368 21.05 -36.88 8.34
C ALA A 368 20.58 -36.59 9.79
N GLY A 369 20.40 -37.63 10.61
CA GLY A 369 19.79 -37.53 11.96
C GLY A 369 20.38 -36.43 12.86
N LYS A 370 21.72 -36.28 12.88
CA LYS A 370 22.40 -35.21 13.63
C LYS A 370 22.07 -33.80 13.10
N THR A 371 21.96 -33.64 11.79
CA THR A 371 21.58 -32.38 11.15
C THR A 371 20.10 -32.08 11.38
N ALA A 372 19.22 -33.07 11.24
CA ALA A 372 17.78 -32.95 11.51
C ALA A 372 17.53 -32.49 12.95
N LYS A 373 18.20 -33.10 13.93
CA LYS A 373 18.16 -32.68 15.34
C LYS A 373 18.61 -31.22 15.54
N SER A 374 19.64 -30.78 14.81
CA SER A 374 20.11 -29.39 14.86
C SER A 374 19.09 -28.41 14.25
N ILE A 375 18.42 -28.80 13.17
CA ILE A 375 17.32 -28.03 12.56
C ILE A 375 16.16 -27.88 13.55
N LEU A 376 15.76 -28.96 14.21
CA LEU A 376 14.69 -28.94 15.22
C LEU A 376 15.01 -28.01 16.38
N ILE A 377 16.23 -28.07 16.92
CA ILE A 377 16.67 -27.15 17.99
C ILE A 377 16.57 -25.68 17.52
N SER A 378 16.96 -25.41 16.27
CA SER A 378 16.86 -24.07 15.66
C SER A 378 15.40 -23.61 15.58
N CYS A 379 14.49 -24.48 15.12
CA CYS A 379 13.06 -24.21 15.11
C CYS A 379 12.50 -23.95 16.52
N SER A 380 12.76 -24.84 17.48
CA SER A 380 12.30 -24.68 18.87
C SER A 380 12.78 -23.37 19.49
N THR A 381 14.04 -22.99 19.25
CA THR A 381 14.61 -21.72 19.76
C THR A 381 13.87 -20.51 19.19
N ARG A 382 13.49 -20.58 17.92
CA ARG A 382 12.75 -19.51 17.23
C ARG A 382 11.31 -19.38 17.73
N LEU A 383 10.65 -20.49 18.06
CA LEU A 383 9.31 -20.48 18.65
C LEU A 383 9.30 -20.27 20.17
N ALA A 384 10.45 -20.21 20.84
CA ALA A 384 10.52 -20.05 22.30
C ALA A 384 9.68 -18.86 22.86
N PRO A 385 9.58 -17.69 22.18
CA PRO A 385 8.70 -16.62 22.65
C PRO A 385 7.22 -17.00 22.66
N PHE A 386 6.80 -17.92 21.78
CA PHE A 386 5.44 -18.45 21.76
C PHE A 386 5.20 -19.46 22.89
N SER A 387 6.22 -20.03 23.53
CA SER A 387 6.03 -20.92 24.69
C SER A 387 5.61 -20.21 25.98
N ILE A 388 5.39 -18.89 25.94
CA ILE A 388 4.84 -18.12 27.06
C ILE A 388 3.32 -18.27 27.03
N ASP A 389 2.71 -18.75 28.13
CA ASP A 389 1.26 -19.00 28.21
C ASP A 389 0.40 -17.83 27.72
N LYS A 390 0.80 -16.60 28.05
CA LYS A 390 0.09 -15.39 27.61
C LYS A 390 0.15 -15.17 26.10
N VAL A 391 1.25 -15.57 25.45
CA VAL A 391 1.43 -15.48 24.00
C VAL A 391 0.67 -16.59 23.29
N LEU A 392 0.67 -17.82 23.82
CA LEU A 392 -0.20 -18.88 23.33
C LEU A 392 -1.65 -18.46 23.40
N GLU A 393 -2.08 -17.95 24.57
CA GLU A 393 -3.45 -17.50 24.79
C GLU A 393 -3.85 -16.49 23.71
N ILE A 394 -3.15 -15.35 23.56
CA ILE A 394 -3.52 -14.32 22.58
C ILE A 394 -3.38 -14.75 21.11
N THR A 395 -2.81 -15.93 20.83
CA THR A 395 -2.69 -16.47 19.47
C THR A 395 -3.54 -17.73 19.22
N SER A 396 -4.35 -18.14 20.19
CA SER A 396 -5.17 -19.36 20.14
C SER A 396 -6.41 -19.24 19.25
N TYR A 397 -6.92 -18.02 19.01
CA TYR A 397 -8.01 -17.77 18.06
C TYR A 397 -7.93 -16.34 17.50
N ASP A 398 -8.80 -15.98 16.56
CA ASP A 398 -8.80 -14.63 15.97
C ASP A 398 -10.07 -13.85 16.35
N GLU A 399 -9.86 -12.63 16.86
CA GLU A 399 -10.91 -11.63 17.08
C GLU A 399 -10.67 -10.35 16.25
N MET A 400 -9.51 -10.27 15.58
CA MET A 400 -9.03 -9.06 14.92
C MET A 400 -9.70 -8.86 13.56
N GLN A 401 -9.95 -9.96 12.83
CA GLN A 401 -10.55 -9.97 11.50
C GLN A 401 -9.87 -8.94 10.56
N LEU A 402 -8.55 -9.02 10.45
CA LEU A 402 -7.71 -8.03 9.75
C LEU A 402 -8.13 -7.81 8.30
N ASP A 403 -8.61 -8.85 7.63
CA ASP A 403 -9.10 -8.85 6.25
C ASP A 403 -10.36 -7.98 6.05
N THR A 404 -11.13 -7.75 7.11
CA THR A 404 -12.35 -6.93 7.07
C THR A 404 -12.09 -5.44 7.35
N ILE A 405 -10.84 -5.07 7.72
CA ILE A 405 -10.47 -3.66 7.94
C ILE A 405 -10.61 -2.89 6.62
N GLY A 406 -11.59 -1.99 6.56
CA GLY A 406 -11.89 -1.22 5.34
C GLY A 406 -13.23 -1.59 4.70
N ASP A 407 -13.91 -2.66 5.12
CA ASP A 407 -15.31 -2.95 4.72
C ASP A 407 -16.32 -2.10 5.50
N GLU A 408 -15.97 -1.88 6.76
CA GLU A 408 -16.61 -0.95 7.69
C GLU A 408 -15.57 -0.03 8.34
N LEU A 409 -16.08 0.95 9.08
CA LEU A 409 -15.21 1.88 9.81
C LEU A 409 -14.63 1.14 11.00
N THR A 410 -13.34 0.83 10.92
CA THR A 410 -12.62 0.06 11.92
C THR A 410 -11.43 0.85 12.42
N ALA A 411 -11.19 0.84 13.73
CA ALA A 411 -10.03 1.44 14.38
C ALA A 411 -9.29 0.37 15.17
N LEU A 412 -8.17 -0.10 14.63
CA LEU A 412 -7.26 -1.02 15.28
C LEU A 412 -6.20 -0.22 16.04
N PHE A 413 -6.09 -0.44 17.35
CA PHE A 413 -5.06 0.12 18.21
C PHE A 413 -4.04 -0.95 18.56
N ILE A 414 -2.78 -0.66 18.30
CA ILE A 414 -1.66 -1.56 18.55
C ILE A 414 -0.80 -0.89 19.62
N ILE A 415 -0.84 -1.45 20.83
CA ILE A 415 -0.18 -0.92 22.00
C ILE A 415 1.12 -1.67 22.19
N VAL A 416 2.23 -0.96 22.02
CA VAL A 416 3.60 -1.47 22.14
C VAL A 416 4.36 -0.70 23.20
N SER A 417 5.37 -1.33 23.78
CA SER A 417 6.29 -0.68 24.70
C SER A 417 7.26 0.22 23.93
N ASP A 418 7.57 1.41 24.46
CA ASP A 418 8.59 2.30 23.92
C ASP A 418 10.00 1.96 24.39
N THR A 419 10.13 1.05 25.36
CA THR A 419 11.40 0.69 25.99
C THR A 419 11.76 -0.80 25.88
N ASP A 420 10.81 -1.63 25.47
CA ASP A 420 10.94 -3.10 25.44
C ASP A 420 10.44 -3.64 24.10
N ASP A 421 11.33 -4.30 23.37
CA ASP A 421 11.09 -4.84 22.04
C ASP A 421 10.72 -6.33 22.04
N THR A 422 10.66 -6.97 23.22
CA THR A 422 10.49 -8.43 23.39
C THR A 422 9.35 -9.01 22.54
N PHE A 423 8.22 -8.30 22.43
CA PHE A 423 7.02 -8.77 21.71
C PHE A 423 6.74 -8.03 20.40
N ASN A 424 7.69 -7.22 19.90
CA ASN A 424 7.50 -6.48 18.65
C ASN A 424 7.36 -7.40 17.44
N PHE A 425 7.91 -8.62 17.51
CA PHE A 425 7.74 -9.62 16.45
C PHE A 425 6.27 -9.93 16.16
N LEU A 426 5.40 -10.01 17.18
CA LEU A 426 3.97 -10.27 16.99
C LEU A 426 3.31 -9.14 16.19
N VAL A 427 3.67 -7.90 16.51
CA VAL A 427 3.17 -6.69 15.84
C VAL A 427 3.65 -6.63 14.40
N ALA A 428 4.93 -6.92 14.16
CA ALA A 428 5.50 -6.93 12.83
C ALA A 428 4.92 -8.05 11.94
N MET A 429 4.66 -9.23 12.53
CA MET A 429 3.95 -10.32 11.86
C MET A 429 2.53 -9.90 11.48
N MET A 430 1.78 -9.33 12.41
CA MET A 430 0.43 -8.82 12.20
C MET A 430 0.40 -7.73 11.11
N TYR A 431 1.33 -6.76 11.14
CA TYR A 431 1.41 -5.73 10.11
C TYR A 431 1.69 -6.30 8.71
N SER A 432 2.64 -7.22 8.62
CA SER A 432 2.99 -7.88 7.35
C SER A 432 1.77 -8.59 6.76
N GLN A 433 1.01 -9.30 7.60
CA GLN A 433 -0.20 -10.00 7.18
C GLN A 433 -1.31 -9.01 6.80
N LEU A 434 -1.57 -8.00 7.64
CA LEU A 434 -2.54 -6.93 7.38
C LEU A 434 -2.30 -6.25 6.03
N PHE A 435 -1.08 -5.80 5.73
CA PHE A 435 -0.79 -5.12 4.47
C PHE A 435 -1.02 -6.04 3.27
N ASN A 436 -0.61 -7.30 3.35
CA ASN A 436 -0.80 -8.28 2.28
C ASN A 436 -2.29 -8.55 2.02
N LEU A 437 -3.08 -8.73 3.08
CA LEU A 437 -4.52 -8.95 3.01
C LEU A 437 -5.23 -7.76 2.36
N LEU A 438 -4.97 -6.55 2.85
CA LEU A 438 -5.64 -5.34 2.38
C LEU A 438 -5.27 -4.98 0.93
N CYS A 439 -4.00 -5.12 0.55
CA CYS A 439 -3.58 -4.90 -0.84
C CYS A 439 -4.22 -5.94 -1.77
N THR A 440 -4.17 -7.22 -1.41
CA THR A 440 -4.76 -8.28 -2.24
C THR A 440 -6.27 -8.11 -2.40
N LYS A 441 -6.96 -7.70 -1.34
CA LYS A 441 -8.40 -7.41 -1.38
C LYS A 441 -8.72 -6.20 -2.26
N ALA A 442 -7.92 -5.14 -2.18
CA ALA A 442 -8.10 -3.96 -3.02
C ALA A 442 -7.87 -4.29 -4.51
N ASP A 443 -6.83 -5.06 -4.83
CA ASP A 443 -6.49 -5.45 -6.20
C ASP A 443 -7.55 -6.36 -6.83
N ASN A 444 -8.18 -7.22 -6.02
CA ASN A 444 -9.23 -8.15 -6.47
C ASN A 444 -10.66 -7.63 -6.24
N ASN A 445 -10.84 -6.32 -5.98
CA ASN A 445 -12.18 -5.79 -5.73
C ASN A 445 -13.09 -6.03 -6.97
N PRO A 446 -14.26 -6.69 -6.81
CA PRO A 446 -15.15 -7.05 -7.93
C PRO A 446 -15.63 -5.86 -8.79
N ASP A 447 -15.64 -4.65 -8.24
CA ASP A 447 -16.02 -3.44 -8.98
C ASP A 447 -14.91 -2.88 -9.88
N GLY A 448 -13.71 -3.50 -9.87
CA GLY A 448 -12.54 -3.08 -10.63
C GLY A 448 -11.96 -1.74 -10.16
N SER A 449 -12.35 -1.23 -8.99
CA SER A 449 -11.91 0.08 -8.49
C SER A 449 -10.45 0.10 -8.04
N GLY A 450 -9.88 -1.07 -7.70
CA GLY A 450 -8.54 -1.20 -7.12
C GLY A 450 -8.44 -0.57 -5.73
N ARG A 451 -9.54 -0.52 -4.96
CA ARG A 451 -9.66 0.24 -3.71
C ARG A 451 -10.54 -0.47 -2.69
N LEU A 452 -10.27 -0.26 -1.41
CA LEU A 452 -11.18 -0.65 -0.33
C LEU A 452 -12.37 0.33 -0.25
N LYS A 453 -13.49 -0.14 0.32
CA LYS A 453 -14.71 0.67 0.52
C LYS A 453 -14.45 1.88 1.42
N TYR A 454 -13.75 1.67 2.54
CA TYR A 454 -13.20 2.72 3.38
C TYR A 454 -11.67 2.72 3.24
N PRO A 455 -11.03 3.86 2.96
CA PRO A 455 -9.57 3.93 2.95
C PRO A 455 -9.02 3.58 4.33
N VAL A 456 -7.98 2.75 4.38
CA VAL A 456 -7.29 2.38 5.62
C VAL A 456 -6.06 3.26 5.79
N ARG A 457 -5.91 3.85 6.97
CA ARG A 457 -4.79 4.72 7.31
C ARG A 457 -4.01 4.17 8.49
N CYS A 458 -2.76 3.84 8.23
CA CYS A 458 -1.82 3.48 9.28
C CYS A 458 -1.20 4.75 9.89
N LEU A 459 -1.47 4.99 11.17
CA LEU A 459 -0.87 6.03 11.99
C LEU A 459 0.15 5.32 12.90
N ILE A 460 1.39 5.21 12.42
CA ILE A 460 2.42 4.44 13.10
C ILE A 460 3.31 5.42 13.88
N ASP A 461 2.99 5.64 15.16
CA ASP A 461 3.90 6.37 16.04
C ASP A 461 5.13 5.49 16.31
N GLU A 462 6.31 6.10 16.27
CA GLU A 462 7.62 5.41 16.38
C GLU A 462 7.83 4.25 15.38
N PHE A 463 7.63 4.51 14.09
CA PHE A 463 7.87 3.54 13.00
C PHE A 463 9.24 2.85 13.02
N ALA A 464 10.27 3.42 13.66
CA ALA A 464 11.59 2.79 13.75
C ALA A 464 11.66 1.60 14.72
N ASN A 465 10.66 1.43 15.59
CA ASN A 465 10.62 0.37 16.61
C ASN A 465 9.85 -0.89 16.14
N ILE A 466 9.24 -0.85 14.94
CA ILE A 466 8.50 -1.94 14.29
C ILE A 466 9.26 -2.31 13.02
#